data_AF-A0A7W5MSG1-F1
#
_entry.id   AF-A0A7W5MSG1-F1
#
_cell.length_a   1.000
_cell.length_b   1.000
_cell.length_c   1.000
_cell.angle_alpha   90.00
_cell.angle_beta   90.00
_cell.angle_gamma   90.00
#
_symmetry.space_group_name_H-M   'P 1'
#
loop_
_entity.id
_entity.type
_entity.pdbx_description
1 polymer ?
#
loop_
_entity_poly.entity_id
_entity_poly.type
_entity_poly.pdbx_seq_one_letter_code
_entity_poly.pdbx_strand_id
1 'polypeptide(L)'
;MADITQLPVMTASDAEAIGFARFNDVPTLPIDIPDGNFTISARTSDGRRITFFFGEYQRGAPPSFVDIQYHDSGSAIPNANGGTSPSFDMLTIGRGGSHAYDSRRHPADEKPSIAVILLARS
;
A
#
# COMPACT_ATOMS: atom_id res chain seq x y z
N MET A 1 4.89 -18.42 18.42
CA MET A 1 4.79 -17.40 17.35
C MET A 1 5.74 -16.30 17.72
N ALA A 2 6.64 -15.92 16.81
CA ALA A 2 7.49 -14.74 17.04
C ALA A 2 6.57 -13.51 17.12
N ASP A 3 6.79 -12.67 18.13
CA ASP A 3 6.10 -11.39 18.25
C ASP A 3 6.55 -10.49 17.09
N ILE A 4 5.60 -9.98 16.29
CA ILE A 4 5.90 -9.11 15.15
C ILE A 4 6.59 -7.81 15.56
N THR A 5 6.56 -7.45 16.86
CA THR A 5 7.37 -6.34 17.42
C THR A 5 8.87 -6.61 17.42
N GLN A 6 9.32 -7.81 17.05
CA GLN A 6 10.72 -8.23 17.05
C GLN A 6 11.38 -8.25 15.65
N LEU A 7 10.67 -7.88 14.58
CA LEU A 7 11.31 -7.73 13.28
C LEU A 7 12.30 -6.54 13.35
N PRO A 8 13.58 -6.71 13.02
CA PRO A 8 14.57 -5.67 13.20
C PRO A 8 14.29 -4.50 12.24
N VAL A 9 13.81 -3.39 12.79
CA VAL A 9 13.87 -2.10 12.11
C VAL A 9 15.35 -1.75 11.94
N MET A 10 15.76 -1.40 10.73
CA MET A 10 17.14 -1.07 10.40
C MET A 10 17.24 0.28 9.70
N THR A 11 18.46 0.76 9.47
CA THR A 11 18.64 1.96 8.66
C THR A 11 18.29 1.68 7.20
N ALA A 12 17.94 2.71 6.44
CA ALA A 12 17.72 2.59 5.01
C ALA A 12 18.95 2.00 4.27
N SER A 13 20.16 2.36 4.71
CA SER A 13 21.42 1.84 4.15
C SER A 13 21.64 0.36 4.47
N ASP A 14 21.27 -0.10 5.67
CA ASP A 14 21.39 -1.53 6.02
C ASP A 14 20.41 -2.38 5.22
N ALA A 15 19.17 -1.89 5.01
CA ALA A 15 18.18 -2.56 4.17
C ALA A 15 18.65 -2.65 2.71
N GLU A 16 19.24 -1.57 2.21
CA GLU A 16 19.87 -1.52 0.88
C GLU A 16 21.03 -2.52 0.76
N ALA A 17 21.88 -2.62 1.78
CA ALA A 17 23.01 -3.54 1.81
C ALA A 17 22.61 -5.03 1.72
N ILE A 18 21.38 -5.38 2.10
CA ILE A 18 20.83 -6.74 1.99
C ILE A 18 19.89 -6.94 0.80
N GLY A 19 19.78 -5.96 -0.11
CA GLY A 19 19.09 -6.12 -1.40
C GLY A 19 17.71 -5.46 -1.52
N PHE A 20 17.24 -4.70 -0.53
CA PHE A 20 16.02 -3.91 -0.66
C PHE A 20 16.29 -2.58 -1.39
N ALA A 21 15.28 -2.04 -2.07
CA ALA A 21 15.39 -0.71 -2.65
C ALA A 21 15.31 0.36 -1.56
N ARG A 22 16.23 1.34 -1.59
CA ARG A 22 16.19 2.49 -0.69
C ARG A 22 15.08 3.47 -1.12
N PHE A 23 14.23 3.87 -0.17
CA PHE A 23 13.25 4.92 -0.35
C PHE A 23 13.27 5.88 0.84
N ASN A 24 13.67 7.14 0.60
CA ASN A 24 14.02 8.13 1.63
C ASN A 24 15.13 7.64 2.59
N ASP A 25 15.57 8.53 3.48
CA ASP A 25 16.57 8.23 4.49
C ASP A 25 15.92 8.13 5.88
N VAL A 26 15.19 7.05 6.12
CA VAL A 26 14.38 6.82 7.34
C VAL A 26 14.50 5.36 7.82
N PRO A 27 14.15 5.06 9.09
CA PRO A 27 14.09 3.68 9.57
C PRO A 27 13.20 2.81 8.67
N THR A 28 13.69 1.63 8.31
CA THR A 28 13.05 0.70 7.36
C THR A 28 12.77 -0.62 8.06
N LEU A 29 11.55 -1.12 7.87
CA LEU A 29 11.18 -2.49 8.22
C LEU A 29 11.17 -3.33 6.93
N PRO A 30 12.28 -4.01 6.59
CA PRO A 30 12.32 -4.87 5.41
C PRO A 30 11.55 -6.17 5.68
N ILE A 31 10.71 -6.58 4.71
CA ILE A 31 9.89 -7.79 4.80
C ILE A 31 9.92 -8.48 3.44
N ASP A 32 10.37 -9.73 3.40
CA ASP A 32 10.15 -10.61 2.26
C ASP A 32 8.68 -11.04 2.22
N ILE A 33 8.03 -10.81 1.09
CA ILE A 33 6.64 -11.25 0.87
C ILE A 33 6.67 -12.67 0.32
N PRO A 34 6.00 -13.65 0.96
CA PRO A 34 5.97 -15.00 0.45
C PRO A 34 5.17 -15.10 -0.86
N ASP A 35 5.40 -16.19 -1.61
CA ASP A 35 4.49 -16.59 -2.70
C ASP A 35 3.07 -16.80 -2.15
N GLY A 36 2.07 -16.52 -2.98
CA GLY A 36 0.69 -16.49 -2.52
C GLY A 36 0.18 -15.08 -2.24
N ASN A 37 -1.06 -15.05 -1.77
CA ASN A 37 -1.68 -13.85 -1.23
C ASN A 37 -1.10 -13.52 0.15
N PHE A 38 -0.74 -12.25 0.37
CA PHE A 38 -0.21 -11.79 1.65
C PHE A 38 -0.66 -10.36 1.97
N THR A 39 -0.80 -10.03 3.26
CA THR A 39 -1.23 -8.70 3.69
C THR A 39 -0.26 -8.10 4.69
N ILE A 40 0.10 -6.83 4.49
CA ILE A 40 0.73 -5.97 5.50
C ILE A 40 -0.27 -4.90 5.91
N SER A 41 -0.46 -4.69 7.21
CA SER A 41 -1.25 -3.56 7.72
C SER A 41 -0.40 -2.71 8.64
N ALA A 42 -0.55 -1.40 8.52
CA ALA A 42 0.11 -0.42 9.37
C ALA A 42 -0.94 0.47 10.05
N ARG A 43 -0.59 0.94 11.24
CA ARG A 43 -1.37 1.90 12.01
C ARG A 43 -0.45 3.00 12.51
N THR A 44 -0.80 4.25 12.26
CA THR A 44 -0.08 5.41 12.79
C THR A 44 -0.33 5.55 14.29
N SER A 45 0.50 6.35 14.97
CA SER A 45 0.33 6.62 16.41
C SER A 45 -1.00 7.30 16.75
N ASP A 46 -1.58 8.05 15.81
CA ASP A 46 -2.91 8.66 15.94
C ASP A 46 -4.06 7.77 15.42
N GLY A 47 -3.78 6.51 15.09
CA GLY A 47 -4.81 5.49 14.87
C GLY A 47 -5.29 5.33 13.43
N ARG A 48 -4.76 6.09 12.46
CA ARG A 48 -5.07 5.91 11.04
C ARG A 48 -4.46 4.62 10.51
N ARG A 49 -5.23 3.88 9.69
CA ARG A 49 -4.91 2.53 9.24
C ARG A 49 -4.82 2.47 7.73
N ILE A 50 -3.86 1.68 7.27
CA ILE A 50 -3.66 1.35 5.87
C ILE A 50 -3.32 -0.13 5.74
N THR A 51 -3.81 -0.75 4.67
CA THR A 51 -3.55 -2.15 4.35
C THR A 51 -3.02 -2.26 2.92
N PHE A 52 -1.97 -3.06 2.77
CA PHE A 52 -1.37 -3.46 1.50
C PHE A 52 -1.65 -4.96 1.31
N PHE A 53 -2.43 -5.30 0.30
CA PHE A 53 -2.69 -6.67 -0.10
C PHE A 53 -1.84 -7.00 -1.33
N PHE A 54 -0.90 -7.91 -1.16
CA PHE A 54 -0.08 -8.50 -2.22
C PHE A 54 -0.85 -9.67 -2.81
N GLY A 55 -1.31 -9.52 -4.05
CA GLY A 55 -2.15 -10.49 -4.72
C GLY A 55 -1.45 -11.21 -5.86
N GLU A 56 -1.84 -12.46 -6.10
CA GLU A 56 -1.33 -13.30 -7.19
C GLU A 56 -2.37 -13.51 -8.30
N TYR A 57 -1.93 -13.48 -9.56
CA TYR A 57 -2.78 -13.92 -10.67
C TYR A 57 -2.74 -15.43 -10.90
N GLN A 58 -1.69 -16.10 -10.40
CA GLN A 58 -1.47 -17.54 -10.52
C GLN A 58 -1.28 -18.08 -9.11
N ARG A 59 -2.02 -19.14 -8.75
CA ARG A 59 -1.98 -19.66 -7.38
C ARG A 59 -0.59 -20.17 -6.99
N GLY A 60 -0.10 -19.73 -5.83
CA GLY A 60 1.22 -20.07 -5.29
C GLY A 60 2.38 -19.39 -6.01
N ALA A 61 2.15 -18.30 -6.74
CA ALA A 61 3.20 -17.55 -7.43
C ALA A 61 3.57 -16.28 -6.64
N PRO A 62 4.71 -15.64 -6.95
CA PRO A 62 5.01 -14.32 -6.42
C PRO A 62 3.88 -13.32 -6.71
N PRO A 63 3.58 -12.40 -5.78
CA PRO A 63 2.59 -11.35 -6.01
C PRO A 63 2.84 -10.57 -7.30
N SER A 64 1.75 -10.25 -8.01
CA SER A 64 1.74 -9.54 -9.29
C SER A 64 1.13 -8.14 -9.21
N PHE A 65 0.46 -7.82 -8.10
CA PHE A 65 -0.11 -6.50 -7.83
C PHE A 65 -0.19 -6.24 -6.32
N VAL A 66 -0.37 -4.97 -5.97
CA VAL A 66 -0.63 -4.51 -4.61
C VAL A 66 -1.89 -3.68 -4.59
N ASP A 67 -2.93 -4.17 -3.92
CA ASP A 67 -4.10 -3.36 -3.57
C ASP A 67 -3.81 -2.61 -2.28
N ILE A 68 -4.10 -1.31 -2.28
CA ILE A 68 -3.86 -0.41 -1.16
C ILE A 68 -5.20 0.19 -0.75
N GLN A 69 -5.54 0.02 0.53
CA GLN A 69 -6.75 0.61 1.11
C GLN A 69 -6.40 1.41 2.35
N TYR A 70 -6.83 2.67 2.34
CA TYR A 70 -6.86 3.54 3.51
C TYR A 70 -8.25 3.51 4.13
N HIS A 71 -8.32 3.31 5.45
CA HIS A 71 -9.57 2.98 6.14
C HIS A 71 -10.25 4.15 6.85
N ASP A 72 -9.51 5.24 7.08
CA ASP A 72 -9.88 6.27 8.06
C ASP A 72 -10.04 7.66 7.44
N SER A 73 -10.61 7.73 6.24
CA SER A 73 -10.91 9.00 5.55
C SER A 73 -12.19 9.67 6.05
N GLY A 74 -13.06 8.92 6.73
CA GLY A 74 -14.39 9.37 7.14
C GLY A 74 -15.41 9.45 6.00
N SER A 75 -15.03 9.17 4.75
CA SER A 75 -15.92 9.13 3.59
C SER A 75 -16.04 7.72 3.01
N ALA A 76 -17.21 7.40 2.46
CA ALA A 76 -17.45 6.12 1.83
C ALA A 76 -18.34 6.26 0.59
N ILE A 77 -18.15 5.36 -0.37
CA ILE A 77 -18.92 5.28 -1.62
C ILE A 77 -19.68 3.95 -1.67
N PRO A 78 -20.83 3.85 -2.38
CA PRO A 78 -21.51 2.58 -2.61
C PRO A 78 -20.59 1.57 -3.31
N ASN A 79 -20.70 0.29 -2.98
CA ASN A 79 -19.96 -0.79 -3.63
C ASN A 79 -20.89 -1.81 -4.31
N ALA A 80 -20.31 -2.67 -5.15
CA ALA A 80 -21.03 -3.63 -5.98
C ALA A 80 -21.87 -4.65 -5.18
N ASN A 81 -21.58 -4.83 -3.89
CA ASN A 81 -22.26 -5.79 -3.01
C ASN A 81 -23.40 -5.13 -2.21
N GLY A 82 -23.82 -3.92 -2.57
CA GLY A 82 -24.88 -3.18 -1.87
C GLY A 82 -24.44 -2.58 -0.52
N GLY A 83 -23.15 -2.62 -0.22
CA GLY A 83 -22.55 -1.96 0.95
C GLY A 83 -21.89 -0.64 0.60
N THR A 84 -21.06 -0.14 1.52
CA THR A 84 -20.18 1.01 1.27
C THR A 84 -18.72 0.61 1.44
N SER A 85 -17.84 1.26 0.68
CA SER A 85 -16.39 1.13 0.79
C SER A 85 -15.79 2.47 1.19
N PRO A 86 -14.76 2.50 2.06
CA PRO A 86 -14.07 3.75 2.37
C PRO A 86 -13.52 4.36 1.07
N SER A 87 -13.63 5.67 0.90
CA SER A 87 -12.98 6.40 -0.18
C SER A 87 -11.81 7.22 0.35
N PHE A 88 -10.83 7.59 -0.46
CA PHE A 88 -9.68 8.36 0.03
C PHE A 88 -9.10 9.30 -1.02
N ASP A 89 -8.26 10.22 -0.55
CA ASP A 89 -7.48 11.09 -1.42
C ASP A 89 -6.24 10.37 -1.92
N MET A 90 -6.00 10.44 -3.23
CA MET A 90 -4.85 9.85 -3.90
C MET A 90 -4.33 10.82 -4.94
N LEU A 91 -3.02 10.97 -4.99
CA LEU A 91 -2.32 11.62 -6.10
C LEU A 91 -1.14 10.77 -6.54
N THR A 92 -0.79 10.83 -7.82
CA THR A 92 0.43 10.24 -8.36
C THR A 92 1.43 11.34 -8.69
N ILE A 93 2.73 11.06 -8.56
CA ILE A 93 3.78 12.03 -8.88
C ILE A 93 4.64 11.46 -10.01
N GLY A 94 4.62 12.14 -11.15
CA GLY A 94 5.41 11.84 -12.34
C GLY A 94 6.60 12.78 -12.51
N ARG A 95 7.18 12.74 -13.72
CA ARG A 95 8.37 13.53 -14.08
C ARG A 95 8.16 15.03 -13.80
N GLY A 96 9.10 15.64 -13.10
CA GLY A 96 9.06 17.08 -12.77
C GLY A 96 7.96 17.46 -11.77
N GLY A 97 7.42 16.50 -11.01
CA GLY A 97 6.37 16.75 -10.02
C GLY A 97 4.96 16.81 -10.61
N SER A 98 4.76 16.37 -11.85
CA SER A 98 3.44 16.37 -12.49
C SER A 98 2.49 15.40 -11.78
N HIS A 99 1.26 15.83 -11.49
CA HIS A 99 0.24 14.94 -10.93
C HIS A 99 -0.73 14.48 -12.01
N ALA A 100 -0.41 13.33 -12.65
CA ALA A 100 -1.27 12.78 -13.71
C ALA A 100 -2.65 12.35 -13.17
N TYR A 101 -2.72 12.00 -11.89
CA TYR A 101 -3.95 11.72 -11.16
C TYR A 101 -3.92 12.44 -9.80
N ASP A 102 -5.01 13.12 -9.42
CA ASP A 102 -5.16 13.85 -8.15
C ASP A 102 -6.63 13.91 -7.71
N SER A 103 -7.08 12.90 -6.96
CA SER A 103 -8.49 12.78 -6.53
C SER A 103 -8.91 13.77 -5.46
N ARG A 104 -7.98 14.55 -4.88
CA ARG A 104 -8.33 15.64 -3.95
C ARG A 104 -9.21 16.70 -4.61
N ARG A 105 -9.14 16.79 -5.95
CA ARG A 105 -9.91 17.72 -6.77
C ARG A 105 -11.22 17.11 -7.29
N HIS A 106 -11.45 15.83 -7.05
CA HIS A 106 -12.62 15.12 -7.54
C HIS A 106 -13.79 15.23 -6.56
N PRO A 107 -15.04 15.15 -7.05
CA PRO A 107 -16.20 14.99 -6.18
C PRO A 107 -16.14 13.67 -5.40
N ALA A 108 -16.89 13.59 -4.30
CA ALA A 108 -16.77 12.51 -3.31
C ALA A 108 -17.10 11.11 -3.88
N ASP A 109 -18.03 11.04 -4.83
CA ASP A 109 -18.47 9.83 -5.53
C ASP A 109 -17.50 9.35 -6.62
N GLU A 110 -16.56 10.20 -7.03
CA GLU A 110 -15.47 9.86 -7.95
C GLU A 110 -14.16 9.55 -7.21
N LYS A 111 -14.13 9.64 -5.88
CA LYS A 111 -12.93 9.32 -5.10
C LYS A 111 -12.67 7.81 -5.11
N PRO A 112 -11.40 7.39 -5.22
CA PRO A 112 -11.04 5.98 -5.21
C PRO A 112 -11.34 5.36 -3.84
N SER A 113 -11.73 4.08 -3.85
CA SER A 113 -11.89 3.25 -2.65
C SER A 113 -10.80 2.19 -2.48
N ILE A 114 -10.00 1.96 -3.53
CA ILE A 114 -8.82 1.09 -3.57
C ILE A 114 -7.86 1.70 -4.61
N ALA A 115 -6.56 1.63 -4.34
CA ALA A 115 -5.49 1.95 -5.29
C ALA A 115 -4.72 0.67 -5.62
N VAL A 116 -4.50 0.39 -6.91
CA VAL A 116 -3.83 -0.85 -7.35
C VAL A 116 -2.51 -0.51 -8.03
N ILE A 117 -1.40 -1.06 -7.53
CA ILE A 117 -0.08 -0.99 -8.15
C ILE A 117 0.20 -2.32 -8.83
N LEU A 118 0.47 -2.31 -10.14
CA LEU A 118 0.85 -3.51 -10.88
C LEU A 118 2.36 -3.74 -10.76
N LEU A 119 2.76 -4.93 -10.29
CA LEU A 119 4.15 -5.34 -10.16
C LEU A 119 4.60 -5.98 -11.48
N ALA A 120 4.70 -5.17 -12.52
CA ALA A 120 5.18 -5.64 -13.82
C ALA A 120 6.59 -6.24 -13.67
N ARG A 121 6.79 -7.42 -14.28
CA ARG A 121 8.15 -7.91 -14.50
C ARG A 121 8.74 -7.10 -15.65
N SER A 122 9.84 -6.39 -15.37
CA SER A 122 10.70 -5.79 -16.38
C SER A 122 11.32 -6.85 -17.28
#